data_AF-Q175E6-F1
#
_entry.id   AF-Q175E6-F1
#
_cell.length_a   1.000
_cell.length_b   1.000
_cell.length_c   1.000
_cell.angle_alpha   90.00
_cell.angle_beta   90.00
_cell.angle_gamma   90.00
#
_symmetry.space_group_name_H-M   'P 1'
#
loop_
_entity.id
_entity.type
_entity.pdbx_description
1 polymer ?
#
loop_
_entity_poly.entity_id
_entity_poly.type
_entity_poly.pdbx_seq_one_letter_code
_entity_poly.pdbx_strand_id
1 'polypeptide(L)'
;MNVMNNSSGDEEQVECPLCMEPLEVDDLNFYPCTCGYQICRFCWHRIRTDENELCPACRKAYPENPADFTPLSQEQIAAFKAEKRQRDQQRKAKISENRKHLANVRVVQKNLVFVVGLPPRLADPEILKKHEYFGKYGKIHKVVINPSTTYAGVQGPSASAYVTYINNNDALKAIQSVNNIMLDNRLIKTSLGTTKYCSHFMKNQTCPKPDCMYLHELGDQEASFTKEVGSSTVHTG
;
A
#
# COMPACT_ATOMS: atom_id res chain seq x y z
N MET A 1 -18.63 -8.54 11.74
CA MET A 1 -17.31 -9.18 11.57
C MET A 1 -17.38 -9.99 10.28
N ASN A 2 -17.02 -9.39 9.15
CA ASN A 2 -17.04 -10.08 7.85
C ASN A 2 -15.59 -10.25 7.38
N VAL A 3 -15.13 -11.48 7.46
CA VAL A 3 -13.90 -11.96 6.82
C VAL A 3 -14.14 -11.97 5.31
N MET A 4 -13.53 -11.02 4.61
CA MET A 4 -13.44 -11.06 3.15
C MET A 4 -12.27 -11.95 2.77
N ASN A 5 -12.65 -13.15 2.36
CA ASN A 5 -11.86 -14.12 1.61
C ASN A 5 -11.20 -13.43 0.40
N ASN A 6 -9.88 -13.23 0.45
CA ASN A 6 -9.10 -12.78 -0.69
C ASN A 6 -8.23 -13.94 -1.15
N SER A 7 -8.76 -14.69 -2.12
CA SER A 7 -8.05 -15.72 -2.88
C SER A 7 -6.80 -15.13 -3.54
N SER A 8 -5.72 -15.13 -2.79
CA SER A 8 -4.36 -15.14 -3.33
C SER A 8 -4.05 -16.62 -3.55
N GLY A 9 -3.52 -17.00 -4.70
CA GLY A 9 -3.13 -18.37 -4.99
C GLY A 9 -2.03 -18.81 -4.01
N ASP A 10 -2.46 -19.28 -2.85
CA ASP A 10 -1.66 -20.10 -1.95
C ASP A 10 -1.41 -21.39 -2.73
N GLU A 11 -0.25 -21.48 -3.37
CA GLU A 11 0.38 -22.77 -3.57
C GLU A 11 0.49 -23.37 -2.18
N GLU A 12 -0.45 -24.27 -1.86
CA GLU A 12 -0.56 -24.97 -0.58
C GLU A 12 0.83 -25.54 -0.27
N GLN A 13 1.57 -24.85 0.61
CA GLN A 13 2.92 -25.25 0.96
C GLN A 13 2.78 -26.61 1.63
N VAL A 14 3.29 -27.65 0.99
CA VAL A 14 3.21 -29.01 1.53
C VAL A 14 4.02 -29.04 2.82
N GLU A 15 3.37 -29.29 3.94
CA GLU A 15 3.98 -29.31 5.27
C GLU A 15 4.24 -30.75 5.73
N CYS A 16 5.29 -30.94 6.52
CA CYS A 16 5.55 -32.21 7.18
C CYS A 16 4.45 -32.50 8.22
N PRO A 17 3.76 -33.65 8.16
CA PRO A 17 2.67 -33.95 9.09
C PRO A 17 3.14 -34.22 10.53
N LEU A 18 4.44 -34.31 10.78
CA LEU A 18 5.00 -34.56 12.10
C LEU A 18 5.48 -33.30 12.81
N CYS A 19 6.17 -32.40 12.10
CA CYS A 19 6.66 -31.14 12.67
C CYS A 19 5.85 -29.91 12.28
N MET A 20 4.88 -30.04 11.36
CA MET A 20 4.07 -28.93 10.83
C MET A 20 4.91 -27.79 10.23
N GLU A 21 6.10 -28.11 9.72
CA GLU A 21 6.95 -27.17 9.01
C GLU A 21 6.85 -27.39 7.49
N PRO A 22 6.96 -26.32 6.68
CA PRO A 22 6.98 -26.44 5.22
C PRO A 22 8.12 -27.34 4.75
N LEU A 23 7.82 -28.29 3.87
CA LEU A 23 8.82 -29.15 3.28
C LEU A 23 9.77 -28.32 2.40
N GLU A 24 11.07 -28.53 2.58
CA GLU A 24 12.06 -27.95 1.68
C GLU A 24 11.95 -28.59 0.28
N VAL A 25 12.49 -27.92 -0.73
CA VAL A 25 12.45 -28.38 -2.13
C VAL A 25 12.98 -29.81 -2.26
N ASP A 26 14.00 -30.15 -1.49
CA ASP A 26 14.60 -31.48 -1.54
C ASP A 26 13.71 -32.54 -0.85
N ASP A 27 12.81 -32.15 0.06
CA ASP A 27 11.90 -33.02 0.82
C ASP A 27 10.59 -33.31 0.06
N LEU A 28 10.24 -32.51 -0.96
CA LEU A 28 9.00 -32.64 -1.74
C LEU A 28 8.88 -34.00 -2.46
N ASN A 29 10.00 -34.64 -2.77
CA ASN A 29 10.08 -35.94 -3.42
C ASN A 29 10.61 -37.04 -2.49
N PHE A 30 10.62 -36.81 -1.17
CA PHE A 30 11.16 -37.75 -0.19
C PHE A 30 10.07 -38.61 0.45
N TYR A 31 10.02 -39.88 0.05
CA TYR A 31 9.06 -40.87 0.56
C TYR A 31 9.82 -42.02 1.23
N PRO A 32 10.12 -41.92 2.54
CA PRO A 32 10.97 -42.92 3.19
C PRO A 32 10.31 -44.28 3.31
N CYS A 33 8.98 -44.36 3.29
CA CYS A 33 8.23 -45.61 3.39
C CYS A 33 7.54 -45.96 2.06
N THR A 34 7.51 -47.25 1.72
CA THR A 34 6.77 -47.79 0.57
C THR A 34 5.25 -47.61 0.64
N CYS A 35 4.71 -47.20 1.79
CA CYS A 35 3.30 -46.82 1.92
C CYS A 35 2.96 -45.43 1.37
N GLY A 36 3.97 -44.65 0.94
CA GLY A 36 3.77 -43.30 0.40
C GLY A 36 3.59 -42.21 1.45
N TYR A 37 3.81 -42.50 2.73
CA TYR A 37 3.73 -41.49 3.80
C TYR A 37 4.95 -40.56 3.76
N GLN A 38 4.69 -39.30 3.40
CA GLN A 38 5.70 -38.24 3.28
C GLN A 38 5.94 -37.54 4.63
N ILE A 39 7.21 -37.36 4.97
CA ILE A 39 7.69 -36.63 6.16
C ILE A 39 9.00 -35.93 5.78
N CYS A 40 9.40 -34.87 6.48
CA CYS A 40 10.70 -34.23 6.22
C CYS A 40 11.88 -35.12 6.63
N ARG A 41 13.07 -34.84 6.08
CA ARG A 41 14.29 -35.61 6.38
C ARG A 41 14.66 -35.61 7.86
N PHE A 42 14.46 -34.49 8.56
CA PHE A 42 14.76 -34.39 10.00
C PHE A 42 13.87 -35.32 10.82
N CYS A 43 12.58 -35.38 10.52
CA CYS A 43 11.66 -36.28 11.21
C CYS A 43 11.97 -37.75 10.92
N TRP A 44 12.31 -38.09 9.67
CA TRP A 44 12.74 -39.45 9.34
C TRP A 44 14.03 -39.86 10.08
N HIS A 45 15.02 -38.97 10.13
CA HIS A 45 16.28 -39.23 10.85
C HIS A 45 16.01 -39.49 12.33
N ARG A 46 15.22 -38.61 12.97
CA ARG A 46 14.84 -38.76 14.38
C ARG A 46 14.10 -40.07 14.65
N ILE A 47 13.16 -40.49 13.80
CA ILE A 47 12.43 -41.76 13.99
C ILE A 47 13.39 -42.96 13.91
N ARG A 48 14.41 -42.89 13.05
CA ARG A 48 15.42 -43.96 12.90
C ARG A 48 16.44 -44.00 14.02
N THR A 49 16.80 -42.87 14.63
CA THR A 49 17.86 -42.83 15.64
C THR A 49 17.33 -42.88 17.07
N ASP A 50 16.18 -42.24 17.31
CA ASP A 50 15.70 -41.92 18.66
C ASP A 50 14.37 -42.62 18.99
N GLU A 51 13.71 -43.23 18.00
CA GLU A 51 12.41 -43.90 18.17
C GLU A 51 12.44 -45.36 17.67
N ASN A 52 11.28 -45.92 17.36
CA ASN A 52 11.10 -47.35 17.08
C ASN A 52 11.39 -47.76 15.62
N GLU A 53 11.91 -46.85 14.79
CA GLU A 53 12.22 -47.07 13.36
C GLU A 53 11.01 -47.47 12.49
N LEU A 54 9.78 -47.35 13.00
CA LEU A 54 8.56 -47.71 12.28
C LEU A 54 7.93 -46.48 11.64
N CYS A 55 7.40 -46.64 10.43
CA CYS A 55 6.62 -45.60 9.77
C CYS A 55 5.39 -45.22 10.61
N PRO A 56 5.15 -43.93 10.92
CA PRO A 56 4.01 -43.50 11.72
C PRO A 56 2.65 -43.86 11.14
N ALA A 57 2.55 -43.95 9.81
CA ALA A 57 1.30 -44.28 9.13
C ALA A 57 1.02 -45.79 9.08
N CYS A 58 1.98 -46.59 8.61
CA CYS A 58 1.74 -48.02 8.34
C CYS A 58 2.39 -48.97 9.36
N ARG A 59 3.18 -48.44 10.30
CA ARG A 59 3.90 -49.19 11.36
C ARG A 59 4.87 -50.26 10.85
N LYS A 60 5.27 -50.22 9.58
CA LYS A 60 6.32 -51.08 9.02
C LYS A 60 7.67 -50.42 9.24
N ALA A 61 8.70 -51.24 9.46
CA ALA A 61 10.08 -50.76 9.47
C ALA A 61 10.40 -50.06 8.14
N TYR A 62 11.15 -48.97 8.22
CA TYR A 62 11.65 -48.33 7.00
C TYR A 62 12.58 -49.28 6.23
N PRO A 63 12.52 -49.30 4.89
CA PRO A 63 13.53 -50.00 4.09
C PRO A 63 14.93 -49.43 4.36
N GLU A 64 15.99 -50.24 4.21
CA GLU A 64 17.37 -49.79 4.46
C GLU A 64 17.74 -48.54 3.66
N ASN A 65 17.22 -48.46 2.43
CA ASN A 65 17.22 -47.26 1.60
C ASN A 65 15.80 -46.68 1.50
N PRO A 66 15.63 -45.35 1.57
CA PRO A 66 14.31 -44.73 1.42
C PRO A 66 13.65 -45.18 0.09
N ALA A 67 12.36 -45.53 0.16
CA ALA A 67 11.64 -46.20 -0.93
C ALA A 67 11.63 -45.43 -2.25
N ASP A 68 11.62 -44.10 -2.17
CA ASP A 68 11.89 -43.21 -3.29
C ASP A 68 12.90 -42.15 -2.82
N PHE A 69 14.19 -42.39 -3.11
CA PHE A 69 15.28 -41.45 -2.90
C PHE A 69 15.89 -41.08 -4.24
N THR A 70 15.17 -40.25 -4.98
CA THR A 70 15.73 -39.54 -6.13
C THR A 70 16.03 -38.11 -5.70
N PRO A 71 17.26 -37.83 -5.17
CA PRO A 71 17.65 -36.45 -4.94
C PRO A 71 17.55 -35.71 -6.27
N LEU A 72 16.95 -34.52 -6.24
CA LEU A 72 16.88 -33.67 -7.41
C LEU A 72 18.29 -33.51 -7.99
N SER A 73 18.42 -33.70 -9.30
CA SER A 73 19.70 -33.47 -9.97
C SER A 73 20.12 -32.01 -9.77
N GLN A 74 21.42 -31.73 -9.87
CA GLN A 74 21.92 -30.35 -9.82
C GLN A 74 21.20 -29.45 -10.85
N GLU A 75 20.82 -30.02 -12.00
CA GLU A 75 20.04 -29.35 -13.04
C GLU A 75 18.62 -29.03 -12.59
N GLN A 76 17.93 -29.97 -11.92
CA GLN A 76 16.59 -29.76 -11.39
C GLN A 76 16.59 -28.70 -10.28
N ILE A 77 17.55 -28.75 -9.34
CA ILE A 77 17.69 -27.73 -8.29
C ILE A 77 17.97 -26.35 -8.89
N ALA A 78 18.83 -26.27 -9.91
CA ALA A 78 19.11 -25.03 -10.62
C ALA A 78 17.87 -24.50 -11.34
N ALA A 79 17.09 -25.38 -11.99
CA ALA A 79 15.84 -25.03 -12.65
C ALA A 79 14.80 -24.48 -11.67
N PHE A 80 14.59 -25.13 -10.52
CA PHE A 80 13.67 -24.63 -9.48
C PHE A 80 14.10 -23.26 -8.92
N LYS A 81 15.41 -23.07 -8.66
CA LYS A 81 15.94 -21.77 -8.21
C LYS A 81 15.77 -20.69 -9.29
N ALA A 82 15.96 -21.03 -10.55
CA ALA A 82 15.76 -20.11 -11.67
C ALA A 82 14.29 -19.74 -11.85
N GLU A 83 13.37 -20.71 -11.77
CA GLU A 83 11.93 -20.48 -11.85
C GLU A 83 11.45 -19.58 -10.71
N LYS A 84 11.87 -19.84 -9.47
CA LYS A 84 11.53 -18.99 -8.31
C LYS A 84 12.02 -17.56 -8.52
N ARG A 85 13.27 -17.37 -8.97
CA ARG A 85 13.82 -16.05 -9.30
C ARG A 85 13.04 -15.36 -10.42
N GLN A 86 12.65 -16.10 -11.47
CA GLN A 86 11.88 -15.58 -12.58
C GLN A 86 10.48 -15.14 -12.13
N ARG A 87 9.81 -15.94 -11.29
CA ARG A 87 8.50 -15.63 -10.73
C ARG A 87 8.55 -14.39 -9.82
N ASP A 88 9.58 -14.28 -8.99
CA ASP A 88 9.81 -13.08 -8.16
C ASP A 88 10.08 -11.84 -9.02
N GLN A 89 10.86 -11.98 -10.10
CA GLN A 89 11.16 -10.89 -11.02
C GLN A 89 9.90 -10.43 -11.79
N GLN A 90 9.07 -11.37 -12.25
CA GLN A 90 7.79 -11.07 -12.90
C GLN A 90 6.82 -10.37 -11.93
N ARG A 91 6.72 -10.83 -10.67
CA ARG A 91 5.89 -10.19 -9.65
C ARG A 91 6.33 -8.75 -9.38
N LYS A 92 7.64 -8.51 -9.26
CA LYS A 92 8.20 -7.15 -9.09
C LYS A 92 7.96 -6.26 -10.30
N ALA A 93 8.10 -6.81 -11.52
CA ALA A 93 7.84 -6.07 -12.75
C ALA A 93 6.37 -5.63 -12.85
N LYS A 94 5.42 -6.52 -12.56
CA LYS A 94 3.97 -6.22 -12.59
C LYS A 94 3.58 -5.15 -11.57
N ILE A 95 4.16 -5.19 -10.37
CA ILE A 95 3.93 -4.14 -9.35
C ILE A 95 4.47 -2.79 -9.83
N SER A 96 5.68 -2.78 -10.40
CA SER A 96 6.30 -1.56 -10.94
C SER A 96 5.46 -0.96 -12.07
N GLU A 97 4.98 -1.79 -12.99
CA GLU A 97 4.12 -1.38 -14.10
C GLU A 97 2.78 -0.79 -13.61
N ASN A 98 2.08 -1.49 -12.70
CA ASN A 98 0.85 -0.98 -12.09
C ASN A 98 1.04 0.40 -11.45
N ARG A 99 2.20 0.66 -10.82
CA ARG A 99 2.50 1.95 -10.21
C ARG A 99 2.88 3.05 -11.21
N LYS A 100 3.30 2.73 -12.44
CA LYS A 100 3.54 3.75 -13.48
C LYS A 100 2.26 4.47 -13.89
N HIS A 101 1.13 3.76 -13.90
CA HIS A 101 -0.17 4.34 -14.22
C HIS A 101 -0.63 5.40 -13.21
N LEU A 102 -0.03 5.46 -12.01
CA LEU A 102 -0.37 6.42 -10.97
C LEU A 102 0.15 7.84 -11.20
N ALA A 103 1.05 8.05 -12.17
CA ALA A 103 1.73 9.34 -12.35
C ALA A 103 0.77 10.51 -12.63
N ASN A 104 -0.34 10.24 -13.30
CA ASN A 104 -1.36 11.24 -13.66
C ASN A 104 -2.62 11.17 -12.77
N VAL A 105 -2.66 10.24 -11.82
CA VAL A 105 -3.78 10.08 -10.90
C VAL A 105 -3.68 11.13 -9.79
N ARG A 106 -4.81 11.78 -9.52
CA ARG A 106 -5.02 12.62 -8.35
C ARG A 106 -6.00 11.94 -7.43
N VAL A 107 -5.75 12.04 -6.13
CA VAL A 107 -6.60 11.44 -5.10
C VAL A 107 -7.13 12.55 -4.19
N VAL A 108 -8.45 12.62 -4.05
CA VAL A 108 -9.12 13.53 -3.11
C VAL A 108 -8.80 13.10 -1.67
N GLN A 109 -8.46 14.06 -0.81
CA GLN A 109 -8.11 13.79 0.59
C GLN A 109 -9.14 14.42 1.52
N LYS A 110 -9.79 13.60 2.36
CA LYS A 110 -10.90 14.03 3.23
C LYS A 110 -10.48 15.02 4.32
N ASN A 111 -9.22 15.01 4.74
CA ASN A 111 -8.66 15.95 5.73
C ASN A 111 -7.93 17.15 5.10
N LEU A 112 -7.89 17.26 3.77
CA LEU A 112 -7.16 18.32 3.08
C LEU A 112 -8.12 19.36 2.55
N VAL A 113 -7.97 20.61 2.99
CA VAL A 113 -8.73 21.74 2.48
C VAL A 113 -7.89 22.50 1.47
N PHE A 114 -8.39 22.64 0.25
CA PHE A 114 -7.83 23.54 -0.76
C PHE A 114 -8.57 24.87 -0.72
N VAL A 115 -7.81 25.95 -0.51
CA VAL A 115 -8.30 27.32 -0.35
C VAL A 115 -7.82 28.15 -1.53
N VAL A 116 -8.72 28.89 -2.17
CA VAL A 116 -8.42 29.80 -3.29
C VAL A 116 -8.97 31.17 -3.00
N GLY A 117 -8.27 32.19 -3.50
CA GLY A 117 -8.68 33.59 -3.34
C GLY A 117 -8.12 34.22 -2.07
N LEU A 118 -7.06 33.66 -1.46
CA LEU A 118 -6.46 34.28 -0.28
C LEU A 118 -5.84 35.63 -0.64
N PRO A 119 -6.13 36.70 0.13
CA PRO A 119 -5.39 37.95 0.06
C PRO A 119 -3.91 37.69 0.34
N PRO A 120 -2.96 38.33 -0.37
CA PRO A 120 -1.52 38.13 -0.16
C PRO A 120 -1.08 38.33 1.31
N ARG A 121 -1.73 39.26 2.03
CA ARG A 121 -1.46 39.51 3.46
C ARG A 121 -1.78 38.32 4.39
N LEU A 122 -2.65 37.42 3.96
CA LEU A 122 -3.05 36.21 4.70
C LEU A 122 -2.37 34.94 4.16
N ALA A 123 -1.52 35.08 3.14
CA ALA A 123 -0.80 33.97 2.51
C ALA A 123 0.41 33.54 3.37
N ASP A 124 0.18 33.32 4.66
CA ASP A 124 1.19 32.93 5.63
C ASP A 124 0.70 31.72 6.45
N PRO A 125 1.52 30.65 6.60
CA PRO A 125 1.13 29.46 7.34
C PRO A 125 0.73 29.72 8.80
N GLU A 126 1.45 30.61 9.49
CA GLU A 126 1.23 30.87 10.92
C GLU A 126 0.00 31.74 11.13
N ILE A 127 -0.29 32.67 10.21
CA ILE A 127 -1.56 33.41 10.21
C ILE A 127 -2.73 32.44 10.01
N LEU A 128 -2.71 31.58 8.99
CA LEU A 128 -3.83 30.67 8.73
C LEU A 128 -4.09 29.67 9.86
N LYS A 129 -3.04 29.31 10.63
CA LYS A 129 -3.16 28.45 11.81
C LYS A 129 -3.82 29.11 13.01
N LYS A 130 -3.89 30.45 13.08
CA LYS A 130 -4.51 31.15 14.22
C LYS A 130 -5.98 30.77 14.34
N HIS A 131 -6.48 30.86 15.56
CA HIS A 131 -7.88 30.57 15.88
C HIS A 131 -8.85 31.41 15.04
N GLU A 132 -8.53 32.68 14.79
CA GLU A 132 -9.35 33.60 13.99
C GLU A 132 -9.60 33.12 12.54
N TYR A 133 -8.74 32.25 12.00
CA TYR A 133 -8.80 31.74 10.64
C TYR A 133 -9.19 30.26 10.60
N PHE A 134 -8.27 29.36 10.19
CA PHE A 134 -8.57 27.93 10.07
C PHE A 134 -8.39 27.20 11.41
N GLY A 135 -7.64 27.77 12.36
CA GLY A 135 -7.38 27.13 13.66
C GLY A 135 -8.64 26.88 14.51
N LYS A 136 -9.73 27.64 14.32
CA LYS A 136 -10.99 27.43 15.06
C LYS A 136 -11.72 26.13 14.72
N TYR A 137 -11.48 25.54 13.54
CA TYR A 137 -12.23 24.36 13.11
C TYR A 137 -11.63 23.06 13.67
N GLY A 138 -10.36 23.07 14.05
CA GLY A 138 -9.68 21.91 14.61
C GLY A 138 -8.16 22.01 14.56
N LYS A 139 -7.49 20.96 15.05
CA LYS A 139 -6.03 20.92 15.08
C LYS A 139 -5.47 20.72 13.68
N ILE A 140 -4.73 21.72 13.20
CA ILE A 140 -4.07 21.70 11.90
C ILE A 140 -2.76 20.93 12.02
N HIS A 141 -2.57 19.96 11.12
CA HIS A 141 -1.33 19.21 10.99
C HIS A 141 -0.30 20.02 10.17
N LYS A 142 -0.70 20.58 9.03
CA LYS A 142 0.21 21.32 8.15
C LYS A 142 -0.51 22.32 7.26
N VAL A 143 0.19 23.41 6.91
CA VAL A 143 -0.28 24.43 5.96
C VAL A 143 0.78 24.62 4.89
N VAL A 144 0.37 24.62 3.63
CA VAL A 144 1.24 24.92 2.48
C VAL A 144 0.61 26.04 1.68
N ILE A 145 1.34 27.13 1.48
CA ILE A 145 0.91 28.27 0.68
C ILE A 145 1.47 28.14 -0.73
N ASN A 146 0.63 28.42 -1.73
CA ASN A 146 1.06 28.68 -3.09
C ASN A 146 0.72 30.15 -3.44
N PRO A 147 1.71 31.05 -3.43
CA PRO A 147 1.50 32.49 -3.57
C PRO A 147 1.09 32.91 -4.99
N SER A 148 1.34 32.05 -5.99
CA SER A 148 1.09 32.35 -7.40
C SER A 148 -0.06 31.50 -7.93
N THR A 149 -1.26 32.05 -7.91
CA THR A 149 -2.34 31.56 -8.77
C THR A 149 -2.39 32.43 -10.02
N THR A 150 -2.30 31.82 -11.20
CA THR A 150 -2.44 32.46 -12.52
C THR A 150 -3.84 33.08 -12.74
N TYR A 151 -4.69 33.06 -11.72
CA TYR A 151 -6.04 33.63 -11.65
C TYR A 151 -6.02 35.09 -11.17
N ALA A 152 -5.11 35.91 -11.71
CA ALA A 152 -5.18 37.36 -11.53
C ALA A 152 -6.29 37.91 -12.45
N GLY A 153 -7.54 37.75 -12.03
CA GLY A 153 -8.68 38.45 -12.65
C GLY A 153 -8.69 39.94 -12.30
N VAL A 154 -9.84 40.58 -12.51
CA VAL A 154 -10.07 42.03 -12.22
C VAL A 154 -9.73 42.43 -10.77
N GLN A 155 -9.66 41.46 -9.85
CA GLN A 155 -9.41 41.67 -8.42
C GLN A 155 -7.92 41.56 -8.00
N GLY A 156 -6.97 41.47 -8.95
CA GLY A 156 -5.53 41.43 -8.65
C GLY A 156 -4.97 40.06 -8.23
N PRO A 157 -3.70 39.97 -7.77
CA PRO A 157 -3.03 38.71 -7.45
C PRO A 157 -3.63 38.00 -6.23
N SER A 158 -3.74 36.67 -6.28
CA SER A 158 -4.28 35.86 -5.18
C SER A 158 -3.41 34.65 -4.87
N ALA A 159 -3.36 34.27 -3.60
CA ALA A 159 -2.72 33.04 -3.16
C ALA A 159 -3.75 31.91 -3.02
N SER A 160 -3.23 30.69 -3.04
CA SER A 160 -3.95 29.49 -2.62
C SER A 160 -3.24 28.81 -1.47
N ALA A 161 -3.95 28.00 -0.71
CA ALA A 161 -3.38 27.24 0.39
C ALA A 161 -3.95 25.83 0.45
N TYR A 162 -3.14 24.92 0.98
CA TYR A 162 -3.55 23.59 1.39
C TYR A 162 -3.44 23.51 2.91
N VAL A 163 -4.57 23.30 3.58
CA VAL A 163 -4.66 23.16 5.04
C VAL A 163 -5.02 21.72 5.35
N THR A 164 -4.09 20.99 5.97
CA THR A 164 -4.27 19.59 6.37
C THR A 164 -4.67 19.53 7.83
N TYR A 165 -5.84 18.99 8.14
CA TYR A 165 -6.28 18.74 9.52
C TYR A 165 -5.85 17.35 10.00
N ILE A 166 -5.75 17.20 11.32
CA ILE A 166 -5.58 15.88 11.93
C ILE A 166 -6.85 15.05 11.76
N ASN A 167 -8.04 15.67 11.91
CA ASN A 167 -9.32 14.98 11.78
C ASN A 167 -10.04 15.36 10.48
N ASN A 168 -10.63 14.36 9.80
CA ASN A 168 -11.42 14.56 8.58
C ASN A 168 -12.63 15.50 8.80
N ASN A 169 -13.31 15.36 9.95
CA ASN A 169 -14.50 16.15 10.26
C ASN A 169 -14.20 17.65 10.43
N ASP A 170 -13.01 17.99 10.91
CA ASP A 170 -12.60 19.39 11.09
C ASP A 170 -12.37 20.07 9.73
N ALA A 171 -11.81 19.34 8.77
CA ALA A 171 -11.66 19.80 7.39
C ALA A 171 -13.02 20.05 6.71
N LEU A 172 -13.99 19.14 6.89
CA LEU A 172 -15.35 19.32 6.35
C LEU A 172 -16.05 20.55 6.95
N LYS A 173 -15.97 20.74 8.27
CA LYS A 173 -16.51 21.92 8.95
C LYS A 173 -15.88 23.21 8.41
N ALA A 174 -14.55 23.20 8.22
CA ALA A 174 -13.83 24.34 7.66
C ALA A 174 -14.30 24.67 6.23
N ILE A 175 -14.45 23.66 5.38
CA ILE A 175 -14.96 23.84 4.01
C ILE A 175 -16.36 24.43 4.03
N GLN A 176 -17.29 23.84 4.79
CA GLN A 176 -18.67 24.30 4.83
C GLN A 176 -18.80 25.74 5.35
N SER A 177 -17.96 26.13 6.31
CA SER A 177 -18.02 27.45 6.95
C SER A 177 -17.31 28.56 6.16
N VAL A 178 -16.28 28.21 5.37
CA VAL A 178 -15.42 29.17 4.66
C VAL A 178 -15.76 29.24 3.17
N ASN A 179 -16.45 28.25 2.61
CA ASN A 179 -16.74 28.26 1.18
C ASN A 179 -17.67 29.43 0.82
N ASN A 180 -17.26 30.21 -0.17
CA ASN A 180 -17.98 31.38 -0.70
C ASN A 180 -18.15 32.55 0.29
N ILE A 181 -17.26 32.71 1.26
CA ILE A 181 -17.24 33.92 2.09
C ILE A 181 -16.53 35.08 1.37
N MET A 182 -16.94 36.31 1.65
CA MET A 182 -16.23 37.51 1.18
C MET A 182 -15.22 37.97 2.24
N LEU A 183 -13.97 38.18 1.83
CA LEU A 183 -12.89 38.68 2.66
C LEU A 183 -12.07 39.67 1.84
N ASP A 184 -11.94 40.92 2.31
CA ASP A 184 -11.28 42.01 1.58
C ASP A 184 -11.79 42.19 0.14
N ASN A 185 -13.12 42.16 -0.04
CA ASN A 185 -13.79 42.19 -1.34
C ASN A 185 -13.40 41.06 -2.30
N ARG A 186 -12.81 39.98 -1.77
CA ARG A 186 -12.47 38.78 -2.52
C ARG A 186 -13.26 37.59 -2.03
N LEU A 187 -13.77 36.82 -2.98
CA LEU A 187 -14.48 35.58 -2.69
C LEU A 187 -13.47 34.48 -2.35
N ILE A 188 -13.53 33.99 -1.11
CA ILE A 188 -12.77 32.82 -0.68
C ILE A 188 -13.56 31.58 -1.07
N LYS A 189 -12.91 30.66 -1.79
CA LYS A 189 -13.48 29.36 -2.13
C LYS A 189 -12.68 28.27 -1.44
N THR A 190 -13.40 27.29 -0.89
CA THR A 190 -12.78 26.13 -0.26
C THR A 190 -13.40 24.85 -0.78
N SER A 191 -12.56 23.87 -1.08
CA SER A 191 -12.97 22.53 -1.48
C SER A 191 -12.09 21.48 -0.83
N LEU A 192 -12.43 20.21 -1.00
CA LEU A 192 -11.48 19.13 -0.72
C LEU A 192 -10.27 19.29 -1.64
N GLY A 193 -9.08 19.09 -1.06
CA GLY A 193 -7.83 19.10 -1.77
C GLY A 193 -7.53 17.74 -2.40
N THR A 194 -6.69 17.75 -3.42
CA THR A 194 -6.20 16.54 -4.07
C THR A 194 -4.70 16.45 -3.91
N THR A 195 -4.18 15.24 -3.73
CA THR A 195 -2.75 14.97 -3.76
C THR A 195 -2.39 14.03 -4.92
N LYS A 196 -1.08 13.91 -5.16
CA LYS A 196 -0.51 12.94 -6.11
C LYS A 196 0.17 11.82 -5.33
N TYR A 197 0.50 10.75 -6.04
CA TYR A 197 1.38 9.72 -5.53
C TYR A 197 2.83 10.22 -5.44
N CYS A 198 3.53 9.82 -4.38
CA CYS A 198 4.93 10.15 -4.21
C CYS A 198 5.76 9.46 -5.29
N SER A 199 6.74 10.16 -5.85
CA SER A 199 7.65 9.60 -6.84
C SER A 199 8.45 8.40 -6.33
N HIS A 200 8.82 8.37 -5.05
CA HIS A 200 9.52 7.24 -4.44
C HIS A 200 8.60 6.03 -4.27
N PHE A 201 7.37 6.26 -3.80
CA PHE A 201 6.35 5.21 -3.73
C PHE A 201 6.07 4.59 -5.10
N MET A 202 5.90 5.42 -6.14
CA MET A 202 5.69 4.94 -7.51
C MET A 202 6.88 4.09 -8.03
N LYS A 203 8.10 4.38 -7.58
CA LYS A 203 9.31 3.61 -7.90
C LYS A 203 9.55 2.41 -6.96
N ASN A 204 8.62 2.13 -6.05
CA ASN A 204 8.78 1.11 -5.01
C ASN A 204 10.01 1.32 -4.12
N GLN A 205 10.28 2.58 -3.78
CA GLN A 205 11.36 3.00 -2.89
C GLN A 205 10.80 3.69 -1.64
N THR A 206 11.52 3.55 -0.53
CA THR A 206 11.22 4.29 0.71
C THR A 206 11.42 5.78 0.48
N CYS A 207 10.45 6.60 0.89
CA CYS A 207 10.59 8.04 0.79
C CYS A 207 11.49 8.57 1.91
N PRO A 208 12.54 9.36 1.61
CA PRO A 208 13.40 9.94 2.65
C PRO A 208 12.75 11.10 3.40
N LYS A 209 11.57 11.56 2.97
CA LYS A 209 10.84 12.67 3.60
C LYS A 209 9.83 12.13 4.61
N PRO A 210 10.02 12.33 5.93
CA PRO A 210 9.09 11.86 6.95
C PRO A 210 7.71 12.52 6.81
N ASP A 211 7.64 13.82 6.51
CA ASP A 211 6.39 14.55 6.30
C ASP A 211 6.08 14.78 4.81
N CYS A 212 6.20 13.71 4.02
CA CYS A 212 5.88 13.76 2.60
C CYS A 212 4.40 14.13 2.38
N MET A 213 4.17 15.11 1.50
CA MET A 213 2.83 15.60 1.15
C MET A 213 2.05 14.67 0.20
N TYR A 214 2.74 13.68 -0.35
CA TYR A 214 2.23 12.80 -1.39
C TYR A 214 1.93 11.43 -0.84
N LEU A 215 1.06 10.69 -1.53
CA LEU A 215 0.63 9.38 -1.06
C LEU A 215 1.74 8.34 -1.16
N HIS A 216 1.85 7.55 -0.09
CA HIS A 216 2.71 6.37 0.03
C HIS A 216 1.90 5.06 0.08
N GLU A 217 0.60 5.15 -0.19
CA GLU A 217 -0.34 4.03 -0.20
C GLU A 217 -1.33 4.26 -1.34
N LEU A 218 -1.92 3.18 -1.85
CA LEU A 218 -2.95 3.28 -2.89
C LEU A 218 -4.16 4.01 -2.33
N GLY A 219 -4.53 5.12 -2.97
CA GLY A 219 -5.72 5.87 -2.62
C GLY A 219 -6.99 5.12 -2.95
N ASP A 220 -8.07 5.49 -2.29
CA ASP A 220 -9.41 4.98 -2.56
C ASP A 220 -9.78 5.22 -4.04
N GLN A 221 -10.32 4.19 -4.70
CA GLN A 221 -10.68 4.25 -6.12
C GLN A 221 -11.79 5.26 -6.35
N GLU A 222 -12.77 5.38 -5.44
CA GLU A 222 -13.87 6.35 -5.56
C GLU A 222 -13.38 7.80 -5.41
N ALA A 223 -12.24 8.00 -4.74
CA ALA A 223 -11.61 9.30 -4.55
C ALA A 223 -10.49 9.59 -5.58
N SER A 224 -10.22 8.66 -6.50
CA SER A 224 -9.10 8.74 -7.45
C SER A 224 -9.59 9.07 -8.86
N PHE A 225 -8.96 10.05 -9.51
CA PHE A 225 -9.31 10.44 -10.88
C PHE A 225 -8.10 10.86 -11.70
N THR A 226 -8.16 10.64 -13.01
CA THR A 226 -7.18 11.16 -13.97
C THR A 226 -7.59 12.56 -14.40
N LYS A 227 -6.58 13.40 -14.68
CA LYS A 227 -6.78 14.82 -15.03
C LYS A 227 -7.69 15.05 -16.25
N GLU A 228 -7.93 14.02 -17.04
CA GLU A 228 -8.62 14.02 -18.33
C GLU A 228 -10.15 14.12 -18.19
N VAL A 229 -10.69 13.87 -16.99
CA VAL A 229 -12.14 13.87 -16.71
C VAL A 229 -12.57 15.07 -15.82
N GLY A 230 -11.62 15.86 -15.34
CA GLY A 230 -11.81 16.74 -14.17
C GLY A 230 -12.12 18.21 -14.40
N SER A 231 -12.57 18.62 -15.59
CA SER A 231 -13.10 19.97 -15.84
C SER A 231 -14.61 19.93 -16.01
N SER A 232 -15.31 19.46 -14.98
CA SER A 232 -16.73 19.74 -14.75
C SER A 232 -17.00 19.58 -13.26
N THR A 233 -17.10 20.72 -12.60
CA THR A 233 -17.90 21.01 -11.40
C THR A 233 -18.66 19.81 -10.80
N VAL A 234 -18.13 19.23 -9.72
CA VAL A 234 -18.95 18.39 -8.83
C VAL A 234 -19.69 19.35 -7.89
N HIS A 235 -20.84 19.86 -8.35
CA HIS A 235 -21.88 20.37 -7.43
C HIS A 235 -22.54 19.15 -6.80
N THR A 236 -22.39 19.00 -5.49
CA THR A 236 -23.28 18.16 -4.68
C THR A 236 -24.38 19.08 -4.15
N GLY A 237 -25.62 18.68 -4.38
CA GLY A 237 -26.84 19.43 -4.02
C GLY A 237 -27.18 19.40 -2.54
#